data_AF-A0A3N4KYA7-F1
#
_entry.id   AF-A0A3N4KYA7-F1
#
_cell.length_a   1.000
_cell.length_b   1.000
_cell.length_c   1.000
_cell.angle_alpha   90.00
_cell.angle_beta   90.00
_cell.angle_gamma   90.00
#
_symmetry.space_group_name_H-M   'P 1'
#
loop_
_entity.id
_entity.type
_entity.pdbx_description
1 polymer ?
#
loop_
_entity_poly.entity_id
_entity_poly.type
_entity_poly.pdbx_seq_one_letter_code
_entity_poly.pdbx_strand_id
1 'polypeptide(L)'
;EFFDFCLNHKLAPSCLPPQSTHLLQPLDVGLFGPLQKHYSNILDEDMEESGGDTGINKGTFLKHLLEARRRTYTHKNIMAAWDKAGIFPFNPRRVL
;
A
#
# COMPACT_ATOMS: atom_id res chain seq x y z
N GLU A 1 -7.39 -4.07 24.84
CA GLU A 1 -8.40 -3.79 23.78
C GLU A 1 -8.03 -4.42 22.43
N PHE A 2 -6.97 -3.99 21.72
CA PHE A 2 -6.62 -4.57 20.40
C PHE A 2 -6.29 -6.07 20.44
N PHE A 3 -5.39 -6.50 21.34
CA PHE A 3 -5.05 -7.92 21.46
C PHE A 3 -6.22 -8.78 21.92
N ASP A 4 -7.08 -8.26 22.80
CA ASP A 4 -8.30 -8.93 23.23
C ASP A 4 -9.28 -9.11 22.06
N PHE A 5 -9.43 -8.07 21.22
CA PHE A 5 -10.19 -8.16 19.97
C PHE A 5 -9.62 -9.25 19.06
N CYS A 6 -8.31 -9.25 18.80
CA CYS A 6 -7.67 -10.29 17.99
C CYS A 6 -7.92 -11.70 18.56
N LEU A 7 -7.76 -11.88 19.86
CA LEU A 7 -7.97 -13.16 20.54
C LEU A 7 -9.43 -13.63 20.42
N ASN A 8 -10.39 -12.75 20.70
CA ASN A 8 -11.81 -13.06 20.62
C ASN A 8 -12.26 -13.42 19.18
N HIS A 9 -11.60 -12.84 18.17
CA HIS A 9 -11.89 -13.08 16.76
C HIS A 9 -10.96 -14.11 16.08
N LYS A 10 -10.09 -14.80 16.83
CA LYS A 10 -9.12 -15.78 16.32
C LYS A 10 -8.20 -15.22 15.22
N LEU A 11 -7.84 -13.95 15.34
CA LEU A 11 -6.88 -13.28 14.47
C LEU A 11 -5.49 -13.38 15.10
N ALA A 12 -4.49 -13.78 14.30
CA ALA A 12 -3.09 -13.77 14.72
C ALA A 12 -2.45 -12.43 14.32
N PRO A 13 -2.16 -11.51 15.25
CA PRO A 13 -1.46 -10.27 14.92
C PRO A 13 0.00 -10.55 14.58
N SER A 14 0.51 -9.91 13.53
CA SER A 14 1.93 -9.96 13.18
C SER A 14 2.70 -8.87 13.90
N CYS A 15 3.69 -9.26 14.72
CA CYS A 15 4.59 -8.32 15.39
C CYS A 15 5.92 -8.23 14.61
N LEU A 16 6.25 -7.05 14.11
CA LEU A 16 7.53 -6.80 13.43
C LEU A 16 8.59 -6.36 14.45
N PRO A 17 9.86 -6.77 14.30
CA PRO A 17 10.97 -6.18 15.05
C PRO A 17 10.99 -4.65 14.93
N PRO A 18 11.49 -3.92 15.95
CA PRO A 18 11.66 -2.47 15.86
C PRO A 18 12.43 -2.06 14.60
N GLN A 19 12.03 -0.93 13.99
CA GLN A 19 12.67 -0.34 12.80
C GLN A 19 12.68 -1.23 11.54
N SER A 20 11.92 -2.32 11.49
CA SER A 20 11.92 -3.27 10.36
C SER A 20 10.78 -3.09 9.36
N THR A 21 9.93 -2.06 9.50
CA THR A 21 8.80 -1.78 8.59
C THR A 21 9.22 -1.74 7.12
N HIS A 22 10.33 -1.07 6.82
CA HIS A 22 10.89 -0.95 5.47
C HIS A 22 11.39 -2.27 4.87
N LEU A 23 11.44 -3.35 5.66
CA LEU A 23 11.88 -4.69 5.24
C LEU A 23 10.74 -5.69 5.23
N LEU A 24 9.92 -5.69 6.28
CA LEU A 24 8.97 -6.77 6.54
C LEU A 24 7.52 -6.37 6.29
N GLN A 25 7.20 -5.09 6.12
CA GLN A 25 5.83 -4.66 5.89
C GLN A 25 5.55 -4.61 4.37
N PRO A 26 4.75 -5.54 3.79
CA PRO A 26 4.58 -5.62 2.34
C PRO A 26 4.04 -4.32 1.73
N LEU A 27 3.22 -3.58 2.49
CA LEU A 27 2.71 -2.29 2.06
C LEU A 27 3.85 -1.29 1.78
N ASP A 28 4.78 -1.13 2.73
CA ASP A 28 5.92 -0.23 2.59
C ASP A 28 6.92 -0.71 1.54
N VAL A 29 7.20 -2.01 1.51
CA VAL A 29 8.22 -2.61 0.61
C VAL A 29 7.78 -2.59 -0.85
N GLY A 30 6.48 -2.76 -1.12
CA GLY A 30 6.02 -3.09 -2.48
C GLY A 30 4.86 -2.28 -3.01
N LEU A 31 4.08 -1.59 -2.17
CA LEU A 31 2.78 -1.05 -2.58
C LEU A 31 2.63 0.46 -2.42
N PHE A 32 3.23 1.08 -1.40
CA PHE A 32 3.11 2.53 -1.18
C PHE A 32 3.83 3.35 -2.26
N GLY A 33 5.02 2.94 -2.71
CA GLY A 33 5.71 3.60 -3.82
C GLY A 33 4.88 3.63 -5.11
N PRO A 34 4.40 2.47 -5.61
CA PRO A 34 3.50 2.44 -6.77
C PRO A 34 2.17 3.18 -6.55
N LEU A 35 1.59 3.13 -5.35
CA LEU A 35 0.36 3.87 -5.04
C LEU A 35 0.57 5.37 -5.19
N GLN A 36 1.64 5.90 -4.59
CA GLN A 36 1.98 7.32 -4.69
C GLN A 36 2.21 7.71 -6.15
N LYS A 37 2.95 6.89 -6.92
CA LYS A 37 3.18 7.14 -8.35
C LYS A 37 1.89 7.17 -9.16
N HIS A 38 1.00 6.19 -8.99
CA HIS A 38 -0.27 6.17 -9.70
C HIS A 38 -1.17 7.33 -9.31
N TYR A 39 -1.17 7.70 -8.03
CA TYR A 39 -1.93 8.85 -7.56
C TYR A 39 -1.41 10.16 -8.16
N SER A 40 -0.10 10.39 -8.15
CA SER A 40 0.52 11.56 -8.78
C SER A 40 0.18 11.65 -10.26
N ASN A 41 0.30 10.55 -11.02
CA ASN A 41 -0.06 10.54 -12.43
C ASN A 41 -1.53 10.92 -12.67
N ILE A 42 -2.46 10.46 -11.82
CA ILE A 42 -3.88 10.81 -11.94
C ILE A 42 -4.09 12.31 -11.67
N LEU A 43 -3.35 12.90 -10.74
CA LEU A 43 -3.41 14.34 -10.49
C LEU A 43 -2.86 15.15 -11.67
N ASP A 44 -1.77 14.68 -12.29
CA ASP A 44 -1.21 15.32 -13.48
C ASP A 44 -2.21 15.28 -14.66
N GLU A 45 -2.84 14.12 -14.89
CA GLU A 45 -3.91 13.94 -15.90
C GLU A 45 -5.10 14.88 -15.64
N ASP A 46 -5.60 14.95 -14.39
CA ASP A 46 -6.74 15.80 -14.01
C ASP A 46 -6.41 17.29 -14.14
N MET A 47 -5.17 17.69 -13.82
CA MET A 47 -4.69 19.07 -13.98
C MET A 47 -4.61 19.50 -15.45
N GLU A 48 -4.16 18.60 -16.33
CA GLU A 48 -4.13 18.86 -17.78
C GLU A 48 -5.55 19.02 -18.35
N GLU A 49 -6.48 18.15 -17.94
CA GLU A 49 -7.88 18.18 -18.39
C GLU A 49 -8.65 19.41 -17.85
N SER A 50 -8.33 19.87 -16.64
CA SER A 50 -8.99 21.01 -15.99
C SER A 50 -8.47 22.37 -16.47
N GLY A 51 -7.45 22.41 -17.31
CA GLY A 51 -6.81 23.64 -17.76
C GLY A 51 -5.94 24.31 -16.68
N GLY A 52 -5.40 23.53 -15.75
CA GLY A 52 -4.50 24.00 -14.68
C GLY A 52 -5.18 24.29 -13.34
N ASP A 53 -6.43 23.89 -13.15
CA ASP A 53 -7.07 23.93 -11.83
C ASP A 53 -6.56 22.78 -10.96
N THR A 54 -6.00 23.11 -9.79
CA THR A 54 -5.39 22.18 -8.85
C THR A 54 -6.26 21.90 -7.62
N GLY A 55 -7.53 22.31 -7.64
CA GLY A 55 -8.45 22.19 -6.52
C GLY A 55 -8.83 20.75 -6.17
N ILE A 56 -8.14 20.13 -5.20
CA ILE A 56 -8.57 18.84 -4.63
C ILE A 56 -9.55 19.07 -3.47
N ASN A 57 -10.77 18.55 -3.61
CA ASN A 57 -11.75 18.47 -2.53
C ASN A 57 -11.89 17.02 -2.03
N LYS A 58 -12.69 16.80 -0.98
CA LYS A 58 -12.85 15.45 -0.41
C LYS A 58 -13.37 14.42 -1.42
N GLY A 59 -14.25 14.83 -2.34
CA GLY A 59 -14.81 13.97 -3.37
C GLY A 59 -13.78 13.58 -4.43
N THR A 60 -13.01 14.54 -4.93
CA THR A 60 -11.96 14.28 -5.93
C THR A 60 -10.79 13.51 -5.31
N PHE A 61 -10.41 13.82 -4.07
CA PHE A 61 -9.40 13.05 -3.32
C PHE A 61 -9.75 11.56 -3.26
N LEU A 62 -10.96 11.23 -2.79
CA LEU A 62 -11.39 9.84 -2.65
C LEU A 62 -11.47 9.12 -4.00
N LYS A 63 -11.99 9.80 -5.04
CA LYS A 63 -12.05 9.25 -6.40
C LYS A 63 -10.65 8.88 -6.91
N HIS A 64 -9.69 9.79 -6.81
CA HIS A 64 -8.32 9.57 -7.29
C HIS A 64 -7.60 8.50 -6.47
N LEU A 65 -7.80 8.47 -5.14
CA LEU A 65 -7.21 7.46 -4.28
C LEU A 65 -7.76 6.06 -4.61
N LEU A 66 -9.06 5.92 -4.83
CA LEU A 66 -9.67 4.64 -5.18
C LEU A 66 -9.17 4.12 -6.53
N GLU A 67 -9.04 5.00 -7.52
CA GLU A 67 -8.48 4.62 -8.83
C GLU A 67 -7.00 4.24 -8.73
N ALA A 68 -6.18 5.01 -8.00
CA ALA A 68 -4.78 4.67 -7.73
C ALA A 68 -4.66 3.31 -7.02
N ARG A 69 -5.51 3.04 -6.02
CA ARG A 69 -5.56 1.74 -5.32
C ARG A 69 -5.92 0.61 -6.26
N ARG A 70 -6.89 0.79 -7.17
CA ARG A 70 -7.29 -0.21 -8.16
C ARG A 70 -6.13 -0.56 -9.11
N ARG A 71 -5.37 0.44 -9.55
CA ARG A 71 -4.17 0.25 -10.39
C ARG A 71 -3.03 -0.42 -9.61
N THR A 72 -2.91 -0.14 -8.31
CA THR A 72 -1.79 -0.60 -7.49
C THR A 72 -1.98 -2.01 -6.91
N TYR A 73 -3.13 -2.28 -6.30
CA TYR A 73 -3.38 -3.49 -5.51
C TYR A 73 -3.86 -4.65 -6.37
N THR A 74 -3.12 -4.93 -7.43
CA THR A 74 -3.32 -6.11 -8.26
C THR A 74 -2.79 -7.35 -7.54
N HIS A 75 -3.34 -8.53 -7.85
CA HIS A 75 -2.83 -9.78 -7.30
C HIS A 75 -1.32 -9.92 -7.50
N LYS A 76 -0.82 -9.58 -8.70
CA LYS A 76 0.61 -9.60 -9.04
C LYS A 76 1.44 -8.70 -8.11
N ASN A 77 1.02 -7.46 -7.90
CA ASN A 77 1.77 -6.51 -7.06
C ASN A 77 1.73 -6.91 -5.59
N ILE A 78 0.58 -7.40 -5.11
CA ILE A 78 0.45 -7.92 -3.75
C ILE A 78 1.43 -9.09 -3.58
N MET A 79 1.35 -10.12 -4.42
CA MET A 79 2.24 -11.28 -4.32
C MET A 79 3.73 -10.89 -4.38
N ALA A 80 4.10 -9.96 -5.26
CA ALA A 80 5.46 -9.46 -5.34
C ALA A 80 5.90 -8.71 -4.07
N ALA A 81 5.00 -7.97 -3.41
CA ALA A 81 5.28 -7.28 -2.16
C ALA A 81 5.53 -8.27 -1.01
N TRP A 82 4.75 -9.35 -0.93
CA TRP A 82 4.95 -10.42 0.06
C TRP A 82 6.24 -11.21 -0.17
N ASP A 83 6.61 -11.47 -1.43
CA ASP A 83 7.89 -12.13 -1.78
C ASP A 83 9.08 -11.24 -1.41
N LYS A 84 8.99 -9.94 -1.72
CA LYS A 84 10.05 -8.97 -1.35
C LYS A 84 10.24 -8.85 0.15
N ALA A 85 9.15 -8.91 0.93
CA ALA A 85 9.22 -8.93 2.39
C ALA A 85 9.77 -10.26 2.95
N GLY A 86 10.00 -11.28 2.10
CA GLY A 86 10.47 -12.60 2.52
C GLY A 86 9.43 -13.41 3.31
N ILE A 87 8.16 -12.96 3.33
CA ILE A 87 7.10 -13.59 4.12
C ILE A 87 6.39 -14.68 3.31
N PHE A 88 6.07 -14.41 2.04
CA PHE A 88 5.42 -15.39 1.18
C PHE A 88 5.89 -15.31 -0.28
N PRO A 89 6.52 -16.37 -0.83
CA PRO A 89 6.97 -17.57 -0.11
C PRO A 89 7.99 -17.20 0.97
N PHE A 90 8.01 -17.96 2.08
CA PHE A 90 8.90 -17.66 3.19
C PHE A 90 10.37 -17.80 2.78
N ASN A 91 11.10 -16.69 2.80
CA ASN A 91 12.51 -16.63 2.43
C ASN A 91 13.25 -15.52 3.20
N PRO A 92 13.86 -15.84 4.35
CA PRO A 92 14.60 -14.88 5.15
C PRO A 92 15.74 -14.17 4.40
N ARG A 93 16.34 -14.79 3.37
CA ARG A 93 17.45 -14.18 2.61
C ARG A 93 17.03 -13.00 1.75
N ARG A 94 15.73 -12.69 1.66
CA ARG A 94 15.23 -11.50 0.98
C ARG A 94 15.46 -10.21 1.78
N VAL A 95 15.60 -10.34 3.10
CA VAL A 95 15.59 -9.22 4.06
C VAL A 95 16.79 -9.24 5.02
N LEU A 96 17.71 -10.19 4.85
CA LEU A 96 18.99 -10.33 5.57
C LEU A 96 20.14 -9.99 4.63
#